data_AF-A0A7S1SF41-F1
#
_entry.id   AF-A0A7S1SF41-F1
#
_cell.length_a   1.000
_cell.length_b   1.000
_cell.length_c   1.000
_cell.angle_alpha   90.00
_cell.angle_beta   90.00
_cell.angle_gamma   90.00
#
_symmetry.space_group_name_H-M   'P 1'
#
loop_
_entity.id
_entity.type
_entity.pdbx_description
1 polymer ?
#
loop_
_entity_poly.entity_id
_entity_poly.type
_entity_poly.pdbx_seq_one_letter_code
_entity_poly.pdbx_strand_id
1 'polypeptide(L)'
;FGSSSFYWGVASFPSTFSPVPWAACTAPSVMSARIARSAASLAMAWALAAASPPPQPQEPQLRGGGNSSVAGLRSASAAAPAAAPAAHLVWKGDRTMYCLSSDGNRIGDGVKVQLWECDQTWRSSGQNFYLDRDGRLRMHADPSYCMVIDGDEYRDGAKIQLWRCDAGNERQIWQFGGLAASGQISQYSPRPGGGSMCVSIDANKAFNGAKIQLWSCAGAAQDWLRVSLGSGGRFAYASPNEDKACASPFAPVSQSAEACVAAAEALWPGSGCSDMSGSTVPWPEVVRSVDKPSWPQGCSRYGACQGGCGLYFNPGGAGGSCPTQGDCMSIDVICRMALP
;
A
#
# COMPACT_ATOMS: atom_id res chain seq x y z
N PHE A 1 55.94 36.01 -42.18
CA PHE A 1 55.41 36.97 -41.20
C PHE A 1 54.03 36.48 -40.76
N GLY A 2 53.83 36.26 -39.46
CA GLY A 2 52.54 35.91 -38.88
C GLY A 2 52.50 34.56 -38.18
N SER A 3 53.19 34.45 -37.04
CA SER A 3 53.01 33.37 -36.06
C SER A 3 51.80 33.70 -35.19
N SER A 4 50.92 32.73 -34.92
CA SER A 4 49.88 32.84 -33.91
C SER A 4 49.96 31.65 -32.96
N SER A 5 50.55 31.91 -31.80
CA SER A 5 50.60 31.01 -30.64
C SER A 5 49.29 31.09 -29.88
N PHE A 6 48.64 29.96 -29.64
CA PHE A 6 47.56 29.83 -28.65
C PHE A 6 48.18 29.45 -27.30
N TYR A 7 48.09 30.36 -26.34
CA TYR A 7 48.46 30.14 -24.94
C TYR A 7 47.34 29.41 -24.20
N TRP A 8 47.70 28.33 -23.52
CA TRP A 8 46.86 27.64 -22.54
C TRP A 8 46.79 28.46 -21.26
N GLY A 9 45.59 28.92 -20.90
CA GLY A 9 45.32 29.55 -19.61
C GLY A 9 45.20 28.50 -18.51
N VAL A 10 46.12 28.55 -17.55
CA VAL A 10 46.09 27.77 -16.31
C VAL A 10 45.22 28.54 -15.31
N ALA A 11 44.02 28.04 -15.01
CA ALA A 11 43.16 28.62 -13.98
C ALA A 11 43.43 27.93 -12.64
N SER A 12 44.02 28.67 -11.72
CA SER A 12 44.34 28.26 -10.35
C SER A 12 43.07 28.17 -9.49
N PHE A 13 42.83 27.02 -8.88
CA PHE A 13 41.82 26.83 -7.83
C PHE A 13 42.39 27.24 -6.47
N PRO A 14 41.73 28.10 -5.68
CA PRO A 14 42.05 28.23 -4.27
C PRO A 14 41.34 27.12 -3.48
N SER A 15 42.15 26.24 -2.91
CA SER A 15 41.80 25.28 -1.88
C SER A 15 41.73 25.96 -0.52
N THR A 16 40.54 26.07 0.05
CA THR A 16 40.32 26.35 1.48
C THR A 16 39.21 25.44 2.02
N PHE A 17 39.62 24.28 2.54
CA PHE A 17 38.80 23.50 3.47
C PHE A 17 38.98 24.08 4.88
N SER A 18 37.87 24.45 5.52
CA SER A 18 37.80 24.64 6.97
C SER A 18 36.55 23.92 7.49
N PRO A 19 36.65 23.17 8.59
CA PRO A 19 35.56 22.34 9.09
C PRO A 19 34.56 23.19 9.87
N VAL A 20 33.28 23.09 9.50
CA VAL A 20 32.16 23.67 10.26
C VAL A 20 31.78 22.69 11.39
N PRO A 21 31.78 23.09 12.66
CA PRO A 21 31.30 22.24 13.74
C PRO A 21 29.76 22.18 13.76
N TRP A 22 29.27 20.95 13.89
CA TRP A 22 27.95 20.54 14.35
C TRP A 22 27.24 21.55 15.28
N ALA A 23 26.16 22.16 14.78
CA ALA A 23 25.23 22.92 15.59
C ALA A 23 24.18 21.97 16.19
N ALA A 24 24.15 21.91 17.52
CA ALA A 24 23.13 21.23 18.30
C ALA A 24 21.75 21.87 18.09
N CYS A 25 20.72 21.04 17.91
CA CYS A 25 19.33 21.48 17.87
C CYS A 25 18.90 21.98 19.27
N THR A 26 18.63 23.27 19.39
CA THR A 26 17.93 23.86 20.54
C THR A 26 16.42 23.78 20.33
N ALA A 27 15.71 23.35 21.37
CA ALA A 27 14.25 23.25 21.40
C ALA A 27 13.59 24.64 21.47
N PRO A 28 12.45 24.87 20.79
CA PRO A 28 11.67 26.08 21.01
C PRO A 28 10.71 25.93 22.19
N SER A 29 10.63 27.02 22.96
CA SER A 29 9.86 27.23 24.18
C SER A 29 8.34 27.15 23.98
N VAL A 30 7.66 26.58 24.96
CA VAL A 30 6.20 26.44 25.03
C VAL A 30 5.56 27.78 25.40
N MET A 31 4.73 28.33 24.51
CA MET A 31 3.85 29.47 24.80
C MET A 31 2.48 28.92 25.23
N SER A 32 2.11 29.12 26.50
CA SER A 32 0.82 28.71 27.06
C SER A 32 -0.32 29.58 26.52
N ALA A 33 -1.24 28.99 25.75
CA ALA A 33 -2.53 29.58 25.43
C ALA A 33 -3.62 28.97 26.34
N ARG A 34 -4.25 29.81 27.17
CA ARG A 34 -5.41 29.46 27.99
C ARG A 34 -6.64 29.35 27.09
N ILE A 35 -7.29 28.18 27.06
CA ILE A 35 -8.59 27.98 26.43
C ILE A 35 -9.67 27.95 27.52
N ALA A 36 -10.64 28.85 27.37
CA ALA A 36 -11.83 28.94 28.21
C ALA A 36 -12.74 27.72 28.03
N ARG A 37 -13.19 27.13 29.14
CA ARG A 37 -14.19 26.05 29.14
C ARG A 37 -15.58 26.67 29.15
N SER A 38 -16.33 26.49 28.06
CA SER A 38 -17.79 26.68 28.06
C SER A 38 -18.46 25.35 28.27
N ALA A 39 -19.23 25.24 29.37
CA ALA A 39 -20.05 24.09 29.70
C ALA A 39 -21.30 24.07 28.78
N ALA A 40 -21.54 22.94 28.13
CA ALA A 40 -22.80 22.66 27.45
C ALA A 40 -23.40 21.37 28.02
N SER A 41 -24.67 21.48 28.39
CA SER A 41 -25.46 20.56 29.19
C SER A 41 -25.75 19.23 28.49
N LEU A 42 -25.62 18.12 29.23
CA LEU A 42 -26.09 16.79 28.85
C LEU A 42 -27.62 16.70 29.03
N ALA A 43 -28.34 16.44 27.94
CA ALA A 43 -29.71 15.93 28.00
C ALA A 43 -29.69 14.44 27.65
N MET A 44 -30.09 13.59 28.60
CA MET A 44 -30.37 12.17 28.39
C MET A 44 -31.65 12.02 27.57
N ALA A 45 -31.57 11.29 26.47
CA ALA A 45 -32.74 10.74 25.79
C ALA A 45 -32.62 9.21 25.78
N TRP A 46 -33.51 8.57 26.52
CA TRP A 46 -33.76 7.13 26.45
C TRP A 46 -34.57 6.82 25.19
N ALA A 47 -34.15 5.81 24.42
CA ALA A 47 -34.99 5.23 23.38
C ALA A 47 -34.91 3.70 23.47
N LEU A 48 -36.11 3.12 23.46
CA LEU A 48 -36.46 1.74 23.78
C LEU A 48 -35.94 0.74 22.73
N ALA A 49 -35.39 -0.38 23.21
CA ALA A 49 -35.07 -1.54 22.40
C ALA A 49 -36.36 -2.25 21.97
N ALA A 50 -36.64 -2.28 20.66
CA ALA A 50 -37.66 -3.14 20.08
C ALA A 50 -37.04 -4.51 19.77
N ALA A 51 -37.52 -5.55 20.44
CA ALA A 51 -37.12 -6.93 20.23
C ALA A 51 -37.74 -7.50 18.94
N SER A 52 -36.90 -8.05 18.07
CA SER A 52 -37.34 -8.81 16.88
C SER A 52 -37.75 -10.24 17.26
N PRO A 53 -38.80 -10.82 16.66
CA PRO A 53 -39.22 -12.20 16.91
C PRO A 53 -38.26 -13.23 16.27
N PRO A 54 -38.18 -14.46 16.83
CA PRO A 54 -37.27 -15.52 16.38
C PRO A 54 -37.70 -16.19 15.06
N PRO A 55 -36.78 -16.85 14.33
CA PRO A 55 -37.06 -17.48 13.04
C PRO A 55 -37.84 -18.80 13.19
N GLN A 56 -38.72 -19.08 12.22
CA GLN A 56 -39.52 -20.32 12.15
C GLN A 56 -38.72 -21.51 11.56
N PRO A 57 -39.09 -22.76 11.89
CA PRO A 57 -38.38 -23.96 11.44
C PRO A 57 -38.72 -24.37 10.00
N GLN A 58 -37.71 -24.81 9.24
CA GLN A 58 -37.86 -25.38 7.89
C GLN A 58 -38.29 -26.86 7.97
N GLU A 59 -39.27 -27.24 7.14
CA GLU A 59 -39.67 -28.64 6.92
C GLU A 59 -38.59 -29.44 6.15
N PRO A 60 -38.49 -30.76 6.39
CA PRO A 60 -37.49 -31.62 5.77
C PRO A 60 -38.01 -32.25 4.47
N GLN A 61 -37.26 -32.13 3.37
CA GLN A 61 -37.54 -32.86 2.13
C GLN A 61 -36.44 -33.91 1.86
N LEU A 62 -36.80 -35.13 2.28
CA LEU A 62 -36.67 -36.44 1.61
C LEU A 62 -35.33 -36.94 1.03
N ARG A 63 -35.02 -38.15 1.49
CA ARG A 63 -34.05 -39.14 1.03
C ARG A 63 -34.14 -39.43 -0.48
N GLY A 64 -32.98 -39.55 -1.10
CA GLY A 64 -32.76 -40.37 -2.30
C GLY A 64 -31.40 -41.08 -2.18
N GLY A 65 -31.43 -42.36 -1.80
CA GLY A 65 -30.25 -43.23 -1.81
C GLY A 65 -30.16 -43.97 -3.15
N GLY A 66 -28.93 -44.13 -3.65
CA GLY A 66 -28.62 -44.94 -4.82
C GLY A 66 -27.12 -45.03 -5.04
N ASN A 67 -26.52 -46.14 -4.59
CA ASN A 67 -25.14 -46.53 -4.86
C ASN A 67 -24.85 -46.58 -6.36
N SER A 68 -23.68 -46.09 -6.79
CA SER A 68 -22.76 -46.81 -7.69
C SER A 68 -21.45 -46.04 -7.94
N SER A 69 -20.35 -46.78 -7.84
CA SER A 69 -19.08 -46.58 -8.57
C SER A 69 -18.12 -45.48 -8.11
N VAL A 70 -17.16 -45.91 -7.29
CA VAL A 70 -15.81 -45.32 -7.20
C VAL A 70 -15.12 -45.39 -8.57
N ALA A 71 -15.00 -44.25 -9.25
CA ALA A 71 -13.99 -44.01 -10.27
C ALA A 71 -13.43 -42.61 -10.02
N GLY A 72 -12.14 -42.55 -9.68
CA GLY A 72 -11.47 -41.35 -9.25
C GLY A 72 -11.46 -40.27 -10.34
N LEU A 73 -12.18 -39.18 -10.06
CA LEU A 73 -11.87 -37.88 -10.59
C LEU A 73 -11.22 -37.11 -9.45
N ARG A 74 -9.89 -36.99 -9.50
CA ARG A 74 -9.19 -35.90 -8.84
C ARG A 74 -9.64 -34.63 -9.54
N SER A 75 -10.81 -34.11 -9.19
CA SER A 75 -11.09 -32.70 -9.34
C SER A 75 -10.05 -32.00 -8.48
N ALA A 76 -9.03 -31.46 -9.14
CA ALA A 76 -8.34 -30.32 -8.60
C ALA A 76 -9.44 -29.27 -8.39
N SER A 77 -9.94 -29.17 -7.16
CA SER A 77 -10.62 -27.96 -6.74
C SER A 77 -9.60 -26.88 -6.99
N ALA A 78 -9.80 -26.09 -8.05
CA ALA A 78 -9.25 -24.76 -8.10
C ALA A 78 -9.64 -24.16 -6.73
N ALA A 79 -8.63 -23.95 -5.87
CA ALA A 79 -8.86 -23.24 -4.64
C ALA A 79 -9.56 -21.94 -5.06
N ALA A 80 -10.72 -21.65 -4.46
CA ALA A 80 -11.29 -20.32 -4.55
C ALA A 80 -10.14 -19.33 -4.29
N PRO A 81 -9.99 -18.26 -5.08
CA PRO A 81 -8.90 -17.32 -4.85
C PRO A 81 -8.97 -16.93 -3.37
N ALA A 82 -7.90 -17.20 -2.63
CA ALA A 82 -7.78 -16.74 -1.26
C ALA A 82 -8.16 -15.25 -1.29
N ALA A 83 -9.15 -14.85 -0.49
CA ALA A 83 -9.59 -13.47 -0.45
C ALA A 83 -8.35 -12.59 -0.26
N ALA A 84 -8.14 -11.64 -1.16
CA ALA A 84 -6.98 -10.78 -1.11
C ALA A 84 -6.91 -10.12 0.28
N PRO A 85 -5.72 -10.03 0.90
CA PRO A 85 -5.59 -9.48 2.24
C PRO A 85 -6.09 -8.03 2.26
N ALA A 86 -6.79 -7.68 3.35
CA ALA A 86 -7.15 -6.30 3.60
C ALA A 86 -5.91 -5.43 3.66
N ALA A 87 -5.95 -4.29 2.97
CA ALA A 87 -4.86 -3.34 2.90
C ALA A 87 -5.34 -1.94 3.27
N HIS A 88 -4.52 -1.26 4.05
CA HIS A 88 -4.59 0.17 4.25
C HIS A 88 -3.75 0.87 3.18
N LEU A 89 -4.29 1.93 2.59
CA LEU A 89 -3.57 2.82 1.68
C LEU A 89 -3.16 4.07 2.46
N VAL A 90 -1.90 4.07 2.92
CA VAL A 90 -1.34 5.07 3.84
C VAL A 90 -0.66 6.18 3.07
N TRP A 91 -0.96 7.44 3.36
CA TRP A 91 -0.27 8.57 2.75
C TRP A 91 1.16 8.74 3.29
N LYS A 92 2.15 8.98 2.42
CA LYS A 92 3.57 9.06 2.79
C LYS A 92 4.08 10.45 3.18
N GLY A 93 3.20 11.46 3.26
CA GLY A 93 3.62 12.86 3.44
C GLY A 93 3.81 13.35 4.89
N ASP A 94 3.49 12.56 5.92
CA ASP A 94 3.66 12.95 7.33
C ASP A 94 4.13 11.77 8.20
N ARG A 95 4.54 12.06 9.45
CA ARG A 95 4.87 11.06 10.48
C ARG A 95 3.64 10.34 11.02
N THR A 96 2.47 10.96 10.93
CA THR A 96 1.19 10.35 11.32
C THR A 96 0.72 9.41 10.21
N MET A 97 0.36 8.17 10.55
CA MET A 97 -0.21 7.24 9.58
C MET A 97 -1.66 7.60 9.29
N TYR A 98 -1.87 8.25 8.16
CA TYR A 98 -3.17 8.58 7.62
C TYR A 98 -3.53 7.64 6.47
N CYS A 99 -4.71 7.05 6.54
CA CYS A 99 -5.24 6.07 5.60
C CYS A 99 -6.33 6.70 4.72
N LEU A 100 -6.45 6.20 3.48
CA LEU A 100 -7.71 6.33 2.75
C LEU A 100 -8.83 5.68 3.57
N SER A 101 -9.93 6.40 3.70
CA SER A 101 -11.07 6.01 4.51
C SER A 101 -12.35 6.41 3.82
N SER A 102 -13.34 5.54 3.82
CA SER A 102 -14.70 5.94 3.50
C SER A 102 -15.28 6.82 4.61
N ASP A 103 -16.05 7.83 4.23
CA ASP A 103 -16.63 8.77 5.18
C ASP A 103 -17.64 8.10 6.13
N GLY A 104 -17.45 8.32 7.42
CA GLY A 104 -18.24 7.72 8.49
C GLY A 104 -18.13 6.19 8.56
N ASN A 105 -17.08 5.59 8.00
CA ASN A 105 -16.91 4.13 7.92
C ASN A 105 -18.05 3.43 7.16
N ARG A 106 -18.73 4.15 6.26
CA ARG A 106 -19.86 3.66 5.46
C ARG A 106 -19.41 3.07 4.13
N ILE A 107 -20.19 2.15 3.57
CA ILE A 107 -19.98 1.61 2.22
C ILE A 107 -21.30 1.73 1.48
N GLY A 108 -21.29 2.43 0.35
CA GLY A 108 -22.49 2.77 -0.39
C GLY A 108 -22.20 3.76 -1.51
N ASP A 109 -23.14 3.88 -2.44
CA ASP A 109 -23.00 4.78 -3.59
C ASP A 109 -22.93 6.24 -3.12
N GLY A 110 -21.94 6.97 -3.61
CA GLY A 110 -21.73 8.38 -3.32
C GLY A 110 -21.03 8.67 -1.99
N VAL A 111 -20.69 7.65 -1.19
CA VAL A 111 -19.89 7.84 0.03
C VAL A 111 -18.52 8.38 -0.36
N LYS A 112 -18.14 9.56 0.13
CA LYS A 112 -16.86 10.18 -0.20
C LYS A 112 -15.70 9.44 0.45
N VAL A 113 -14.56 9.41 -0.25
CA VAL A 113 -13.30 8.95 0.32
C VAL A 113 -12.55 10.16 0.87
N GLN A 114 -12.00 10.00 2.06
CA GLN A 114 -11.29 11.01 2.80
C GLN A 114 -10.02 10.42 3.42
N LEU A 115 -9.20 11.30 3.97
CA LEU A 115 -8.10 10.91 4.82
C LEU A 115 -8.59 10.76 6.27
N TRP A 116 -8.15 9.70 6.94
CA TRP A 116 -8.41 9.51 8.37
C TRP A 116 -7.24 8.77 9.01
N GLU A 117 -6.97 9.00 10.29
CA GLU A 117 -5.95 8.28 11.03
C GLU A 117 -6.20 6.77 10.92
N CYS A 118 -5.13 6.02 10.63
CA CYS A 118 -5.22 4.59 10.39
C CYS A 118 -5.65 3.84 11.66
N ASP A 119 -6.68 3.01 11.54
CA ASP A 119 -7.11 2.09 12.60
C ASP A 119 -6.13 0.91 12.70
N GLN A 120 -5.29 0.92 13.73
CA GLN A 120 -4.29 -0.13 13.94
C GLN A 120 -4.89 -1.50 14.29
N THR A 121 -6.20 -1.59 14.54
CA THR A 121 -6.90 -2.86 14.81
C THR A 121 -7.52 -3.49 13.55
N TRP A 122 -7.47 -2.82 12.39
CA TRP A 122 -8.07 -3.25 11.13
C TRP A 122 -9.59 -3.52 11.21
N ARG A 123 -10.29 -2.99 12.21
CA ARG A 123 -11.75 -3.21 12.42
C ARG A 123 -12.60 -2.21 11.65
N SER A 124 -12.02 -1.07 11.25
CA SER A 124 -12.66 -0.03 10.47
C SER A 124 -12.80 -0.46 9.02
N SER A 125 -13.94 -1.09 8.68
CA SER A 125 -14.28 -1.60 7.35
C SER A 125 -14.07 -0.58 6.21
N GLY A 126 -14.24 0.70 6.50
CA GLY A 126 -14.08 1.83 5.59
C GLY A 126 -12.63 2.16 5.23
N GLN A 127 -11.64 1.63 5.95
CA GLN A 127 -10.21 1.81 5.66
C GLN A 127 -9.57 0.57 5.01
N ASN A 128 -10.31 -0.54 4.97
CA ASN A 128 -9.84 -1.81 4.44
C ASN A 128 -10.17 -1.93 2.96
N PHE A 129 -9.15 -1.81 2.11
CA PHE A 129 -9.24 -1.97 0.67
C PHE A 129 -8.52 -3.23 0.20
N TYR A 130 -8.73 -3.64 -1.04
CA TYR A 130 -7.78 -4.48 -1.77
C TYR A 130 -7.77 -4.08 -3.24
N LEU A 131 -6.62 -4.26 -3.90
CA LEU A 131 -6.49 -4.07 -5.34
C LEU A 131 -6.80 -5.40 -6.02
N ASP A 132 -7.82 -5.45 -6.88
CA ASP A 132 -8.13 -6.65 -7.65
C ASP A 132 -7.21 -6.82 -8.87
N ARG A 133 -7.37 -7.95 -9.57
CA ARG A 133 -6.55 -8.27 -10.75
C ARG A 133 -6.81 -7.35 -11.95
N ASP A 134 -7.96 -6.68 -11.97
CA ASP A 134 -8.33 -5.74 -13.02
C ASP A 134 -7.89 -4.30 -12.68
N GLY A 135 -7.21 -4.10 -11.54
CA GLY A 135 -6.73 -2.80 -11.07
C GLY A 135 -7.80 -1.97 -10.35
N ARG A 136 -8.95 -2.54 -9.97
CA ARG A 136 -9.95 -1.82 -9.18
C ARG A 136 -9.60 -1.88 -7.69
N LEU A 137 -9.65 -0.73 -7.03
CA LEU A 137 -9.54 -0.63 -5.59
C LEU A 137 -10.91 -0.85 -4.95
N ARG A 138 -11.10 -2.02 -4.35
CA ARG A 138 -12.38 -2.46 -3.77
C ARG A 138 -12.39 -2.35 -2.26
N MET A 139 -13.57 -2.13 -1.69
CA MET A 139 -13.78 -2.29 -0.26
C MET A 139 -13.65 -3.78 0.11
N HIS A 140 -12.84 -4.10 1.12
CA HIS A 140 -12.66 -5.48 1.56
C HIS A 140 -13.93 -6.04 2.23
N ALA A 141 -14.68 -5.21 2.97
CA ALA A 141 -15.89 -5.63 3.67
C ALA A 141 -17.10 -5.84 2.74
N ASP A 142 -17.14 -5.13 1.61
CA ASP A 142 -18.15 -5.31 0.55
C ASP A 142 -17.50 -5.08 -0.83
N PRO A 143 -17.00 -6.16 -1.46
CA PRO A 143 -16.32 -6.11 -2.75
C PRO A 143 -17.16 -5.59 -3.93
N SER A 144 -18.46 -5.37 -3.75
CA SER A 144 -19.31 -4.77 -4.78
C SER A 144 -19.05 -3.27 -4.97
N TYR A 145 -18.34 -2.62 -4.02
CA TYR A 145 -18.00 -1.20 -4.07
C TYR A 145 -16.51 -0.96 -4.39
N CYS A 146 -16.29 -0.03 -5.32
CA CYS A 146 -15.00 0.39 -5.81
C CYS A 146 -14.76 1.87 -5.46
N MET A 147 -13.50 2.23 -5.27
CA MET A 147 -13.06 3.62 -5.29
C MET A 147 -13.11 4.14 -6.72
N VAL A 148 -13.84 5.22 -6.96
CA VAL A 148 -14.06 5.81 -8.28
C VAL A 148 -13.92 7.33 -8.25
N ILE A 149 -13.75 7.94 -9.42
CA ILE A 149 -13.88 9.37 -9.60
C ILE A 149 -15.36 9.73 -9.67
N ASP A 150 -15.79 10.70 -8.88
CA ASP A 150 -17.16 11.19 -8.91
C ASP A 150 -17.52 11.75 -10.28
N GLY A 151 -18.60 11.24 -10.88
CA GLY A 151 -19.05 11.61 -12.22
C GLY A 151 -18.06 11.27 -13.35
N ASP A 152 -17.06 10.41 -13.11
CA ASP A 152 -16.02 10.09 -14.08
C ASP A 152 -15.22 11.32 -14.59
N GLU A 153 -15.22 12.39 -13.80
CA GLU A 153 -14.62 13.68 -14.12
C GLU A 153 -13.08 13.63 -14.11
N TYR A 154 -12.48 13.36 -15.27
CA TYR A 154 -11.02 13.30 -15.41
C TYR A 154 -10.36 14.69 -15.47
N ARG A 155 -10.37 15.41 -14.34
CA ARG A 155 -9.79 16.76 -14.18
C ARG A 155 -9.29 17.00 -12.75
N ASP A 156 -8.41 17.99 -12.60
CA ASP A 156 -7.93 18.42 -11.29
C ASP A 156 -9.10 18.84 -10.38
N GLY A 157 -9.05 18.38 -9.14
CA GLY A 157 -10.04 18.66 -8.11
C GLY A 157 -11.31 17.80 -8.16
N ALA A 158 -11.39 16.84 -9.09
CA ALA A 158 -12.48 15.88 -9.11
C ALA A 158 -12.46 15.03 -7.83
N LYS A 159 -13.63 14.81 -7.23
CA LYS A 159 -13.73 14.13 -5.92
C LYS A 159 -13.64 12.62 -6.10
N ILE A 160 -13.12 11.94 -5.09
CA ILE A 160 -13.13 10.47 -5.03
C ILE A 160 -14.28 9.99 -4.14
N GLN A 161 -14.95 8.91 -4.56
CA GLN A 161 -16.06 8.31 -3.83
C GLN A 161 -16.08 6.79 -3.97
N LEU A 162 -16.96 6.16 -3.22
CA LEU A 162 -17.37 4.79 -3.43
C LEU A 162 -18.57 4.73 -4.36
N TRP A 163 -18.54 3.76 -5.26
CA TRP A 163 -19.64 3.43 -6.14
C TRP A 163 -19.58 1.95 -6.50
N ARG A 164 -20.71 1.37 -6.91
CA ARG A 164 -20.71 0.00 -7.40
C ARG A 164 -19.67 -0.21 -8.51
N CYS A 165 -18.90 -1.27 -8.36
CA CYS A 165 -17.94 -1.71 -9.35
C CYS A 165 -18.66 -2.11 -10.64
N ASP A 166 -18.15 -1.65 -11.77
CA ASP A 166 -18.61 -1.98 -13.11
C ASP A 166 -17.42 -2.52 -13.91
N ALA A 167 -17.52 -3.79 -14.31
CA ALA A 167 -16.50 -4.47 -15.09
C ALA A 167 -16.25 -3.80 -16.46
N GLY A 168 -17.26 -3.13 -17.02
CA GLY A 168 -17.17 -2.41 -18.30
C GLY A 168 -16.64 -0.97 -18.20
N ASN A 169 -16.49 -0.42 -16.98
CA ASN A 169 -15.99 0.94 -16.81
C ASN A 169 -14.49 0.97 -16.51
N GLU A 170 -13.69 1.26 -17.52
CA GLU A 170 -12.23 1.42 -17.41
C GLU A 170 -11.82 2.62 -16.52
N ARG A 171 -12.71 3.58 -16.28
CA ARG A 171 -12.42 4.74 -15.41
C ARG A 171 -12.36 4.39 -13.92
N GLN A 172 -12.74 3.15 -13.58
CA GLN A 172 -12.59 2.59 -12.23
C GLN A 172 -11.25 1.86 -12.03
N ILE A 173 -10.41 1.79 -13.07
CA ILE A 173 -9.11 1.12 -13.01
C ILE A 173 -8.05 2.10 -12.51
N TRP A 174 -7.31 1.64 -11.50
CA TRP A 174 -6.19 2.32 -10.89
C TRP A 174 -4.92 1.51 -11.12
N GLN A 175 -3.83 2.22 -11.40
CA GLN A 175 -2.50 1.69 -11.43
C GLN A 175 -1.81 2.11 -10.15
N PHE A 176 -1.30 1.14 -9.40
CA PHE A 176 -0.53 1.41 -8.20
C PHE A 176 0.79 0.67 -8.29
N GLY A 177 1.79 1.32 -8.91
CA GLY A 177 3.20 0.88 -8.91
C GLY A 177 3.51 -0.57 -9.37
N GLY A 178 2.53 -1.32 -9.90
CA GLY A 178 2.68 -2.75 -10.18
C GLY A 178 2.96 -3.56 -8.91
N LEU A 179 4.13 -4.20 -8.86
CA LEU A 179 4.60 -4.91 -7.66
C LEU A 179 5.25 -3.95 -6.65
N ALA A 180 5.35 -2.66 -6.92
CA ALA A 180 5.75 -1.71 -5.89
C ALA A 180 4.64 -1.62 -4.83
N ALA A 181 5.00 -1.87 -3.56
CA ALA A 181 4.09 -1.66 -2.44
C ALA A 181 4.01 -0.18 -2.01
N SER A 182 4.65 0.74 -2.75
CA SER A 182 4.53 2.18 -2.53
C SER A 182 4.68 2.97 -3.84
N GLY A 183 4.16 4.20 -3.86
CA GLY A 183 4.22 5.11 -5.01
C GLY A 183 2.89 5.83 -5.24
N GLN A 184 2.75 6.47 -6.39
CA GLN A 184 1.50 7.14 -6.76
C GLN A 184 0.43 6.12 -7.16
N ILE A 185 -0.83 6.41 -6.81
CA ILE A 185 -2.00 5.68 -7.31
C ILE A 185 -2.55 6.49 -8.49
N SER A 186 -2.20 6.11 -9.71
CA SER A 186 -2.65 6.79 -10.92
C SER A 186 -3.91 6.15 -11.49
N GLN A 187 -4.77 6.96 -12.09
CA GLN A 187 -5.92 6.45 -12.83
C GLN A 187 -5.48 5.97 -14.22
N TYR A 188 -6.07 4.88 -14.68
CA TYR A 188 -5.84 4.38 -16.03
C TYR A 188 -6.42 5.34 -17.07
N SER A 189 -5.55 6.10 -17.75
CA SER A 189 -5.96 7.00 -18.82
C SER A 189 -6.29 6.21 -20.09
N PRO A 190 -7.54 6.24 -20.59
CA PRO A 190 -7.89 5.63 -21.87
C PRO A 190 -7.44 6.49 -23.07
N ARG A 191 -6.89 7.69 -22.84
CA ARG A 191 -6.45 8.62 -23.90
C ARG A 191 -4.93 8.68 -23.98
N PRO A 192 -4.32 8.21 -25.07
CA PRO A 192 -2.90 8.43 -25.34
C PRO A 192 -2.58 9.93 -25.27
N GLY A 193 -1.60 10.31 -24.45
CA GLY A 193 -1.17 11.71 -24.28
C GLY A 193 -2.03 12.56 -23.32
N GLY A 194 -3.10 12.02 -22.75
CA GLY A 194 -3.75 12.63 -21.59
C GLY A 194 -2.83 12.49 -20.37
N GLY A 195 -2.51 13.60 -19.70
CA GLY A 195 -1.64 13.59 -18.52
C GLY A 195 -2.08 12.54 -17.49
N SER A 196 -1.11 11.98 -16.75
CA SER A 196 -1.39 11.03 -15.68
C SER A 196 -2.06 11.77 -14.52
N MET A 197 -3.16 11.22 -14.02
CA MET A 197 -3.89 11.76 -12.88
C MET A 197 -3.80 10.82 -11.70
N CYS A 198 -3.54 11.35 -10.52
CA CYS A 198 -3.22 10.61 -9.31
C CYS A 198 -4.19 10.93 -8.17
N VAL A 199 -4.38 9.95 -7.29
CA VAL A 199 -5.04 10.15 -6.00
C VAL A 199 -4.19 11.10 -5.16
N SER A 200 -4.79 12.21 -4.76
CA SER A 200 -4.13 13.31 -4.07
C SER A 200 -4.96 13.82 -2.90
N ILE A 201 -4.31 14.48 -1.95
CA ILE A 201 -4.97 15.14 -0.82
C ILE A 201 -5.13 16.62 -1.17
N ASP A 202 -6.31 17.17 -0.90
CA ASP A 202 -6.57 18.59 -1.12
C ASP A 202 -5.56 19.47 -0.36
N ALA A 203 -4.94 20.39 -1.10
CA ALA A 203 -3.86 21.27 -0.65
C ALA A 203 -2.66 20.58 0.05
N ASN A 204 -2.48 19.26 -0.10
CA ASN A 204 -1.48 18.46 0.63
C ASN A 204 -1.55 18.63 2.17
N LYS A 205 -2.75 18.85 2.72
CA LYS A 205 -2.97 19.03 4.17
C LYS A 205 -3.61 17.80 4.77
N ALA A 206 -2.88 17.07 5.59
CA ALA A 206 -3.40 15.90 6.28
C ALA A 206 -4.04 16.22 7.63
N PHE A 207 -5.28 15.80 7.79
CA PHE A 207 -6.06 15.79 9.02
C PHE A 207 -7.25 14.83 8.83
N ASN A 208 -7.90 14.42 9.91
CA ASN A 208 -9.11 13.60 9.85
C ASN A 208 -10.23 14.33 9.09
N GLY A 209 -10.68 13.75 7.98
CA GLY A 209 -11.65 14.36 7.06
C GLY A 209 -11.03 15.18 5.93
N ALA A 210 -9.70 15.18 5.77
CA ALA A 210 -9.09 15.83 4.61
C ALA A 210 -9.58 15.18 3.32
N LYS A 211 -9.88 16.01 2.32
CA LYS A 211 -10.53 15.57 1.09
C LYS A 211 -9.54 14.85 0.19
N ILE A 212 -9.98 13.71 -0.35
CA ILE A 212 -9.27 13.01 -1.42
C ILE A 212 -9.84 13.45 -2.76
N GLN A 213 -8.93 13.75 -3.68
CA GLN A 213 -9.26 14.24 -5.00
C GLN A 213 -8.35 13.63 -6.06
N LEU A 214 -8.76 13.78 -7.31
CA LEU A 214 -7.93 13.55 -8.47
C LEU A 214 -7.12 14.82 -8.75
N TRP A 215 -5.84 14.65 -9.04
CA TRP A 215 -4.96 15.75 -9.44
C TRP A 215 -3.90 15.25 -10.41
N SER A 216 -3.37 16.13 -11.24
CA SER A 216 -2.22 15.85 -12.11
C SER A 216 -1.09 15.24 -11.27
N CYS A 217 -0.56 14.10 -11.74
CA CYS A 217 0.48 13.38 -11.01
C CYS A 217 1.72 14.25 -10.85
N ALA A 218 2.16 14.48 -9.61
CA ALA A 218 3.26 15.38 -9.29
C ALA A 218 4.00 14.97 -8.01
N GLY A 219 5.25 14.55 -8.16
CA GLY A 219 6.20 14.33 -7.07
C GLY A 219 5.74 13.37 -5.97
N ALA A 220 6.54 13.29 -4.90
CA ALA A 220 6.31 12.37 -3.79
C ALA A 220 5.18 12.77 -2.83
N ALA A 221 4.63 13.99 -2.96
CA ALA A 221 3.52 14.45 -2.11
C ALA A 221 2.23 13.65 -2.34
N GLN A 222 2.14 12.92 -3.45
CA GLN A 222 1.03 12.05 -3.82
C GLN A 222 1.39 10.56 -3.68
N ASP A 223 2.47 10.25 -2.98
CA ASP A 223 2.85 8.85 -2.75
C ASP A 223 2.02 8.22 -1.63
N TRP A 224 1.63 6.99 -1.89
CA TRP A 224 0.90 6.11 -1.01
C TRP A 224 1.75 4.88 -0.68
N LEU A 225 1.47 4.28 0.46
CA LEU A 225 2.06 3.05 0.95
C LEU A 225 0.94 2.04 1.15
N ARG A 226 1.05 0.89 0.49
CA ARG A 226 0.18 -0.25 0.76
C ARG A 226 0.68 -0.99 1.99
N VAL A 227 -0.15 -1.02 3.03
CA VAL A 227 0.11 -1.78 4.25
C VAL A 227 -0.91 -2.92 4.32
N SER A 228 -0.48 -4.15 4.06
CA SER A 228 -1.35 -5.32 3.91
C SER A 228 -1.37 -6.18 5.15
N LEU A 229 -2.56 -6.60 5.58
CA LEU A 229 -2.76 -7.44 6.75
C LEU A 229 -2.24 -8.86 6.47
N GLY A 230 -1.40 -9.39 7.37
CA GLY A 230 -0.99 -10.78 7.33
C GLY A 230 -2.12 -11.74 7.68
N SER A 231 -2.10 -12.96 7.14
CA SER A 231 -3.13 -13.98 7.35
C SER A 231 -3.44 -14.29 8.82
N GLY A 232 -2.45 -14.14 9.72
CA GLY A 232 -2.62 -14.34 11.16
C GLY A 232 -3.14 -13.13 11.93
N GLY A 233 -3.37 -11.98 11.29
CA GLY A 233 -3.84 -10.74 11.93
C GLY A 233 -2.91 -10.12 12.98
N ARG A 234 -1.73 -10.71 13.22
CA ARG A 234 -0.74 -10.24 14.21
C ARG A 234 0.24 -9.21 13.65
N PHE A 235 0.41 -9.20 12.33
CA PHE A 235 1.35 -8.34 11.64
C PHE A 235 0.69 -7.76 10.39
N ALA A 236 1.09 -6.54 10.04
CA ALA A 236 0.89 -5.98 8.72
C ALA A 236 2.23 -5.80 8.02
N TYR A 237 2.23 -5.85 6.69
CA TYR A 237 3.43 -5.84 5.86
C TYR A 237 3.41 -4.68 4.86
N ALA A 238 4.57 -4.11 4.57
CA ALA A 238 4.74 -2.98 3.67
C ALA A 238 6.15 -2.97 3.06
N SER A 239 6.34 -2.33 1.90
CA SER A 239 7.66 -1.92 1.39
C SER A 239 7.71 -0.38 1.41
N PRO A 240 8.08 0.24 2.54
CA PRO A 240 7.92 1.69 2.74
C PRO A 240 8.90 2.52 1.93
N ASN A 241 10.10 1.98 1.70
CA ASN A 241 11.17 2.65 1.00
C ASN A 241 11.88 1.63 0.12
N GLU A 242 11.97 1.93 -1.16
CA GLU A 242 12.82 1.19 -2.08
C GLU A 242 14.27 1.18 -1.56
N ASP A 243 14.90 0.02 -1.62
CA ASP A 243 16.28 -0.26 -1.20
C ASP A 243 16.65 0.04 0.25
N LYS A 244 15.81 0.64 1.10
CA LYS A 244 16.22 1.05 2.46
C LYS A 244 15.78 0.08 3.54
N ALA A 245 16.58 0.00 4.59
CA ALA A 245 16.22 -0.73 5.78
C ALA A 245 14.91 -0.20 6.40
N CYS A 246 14.18 -1.11 7.04
CA CYS A 246 12.95 -0.77 7.74
C CYS A 246 13.21 0.24 8.85
N ALA A 247 12.33 1.22 8.95
CA ALA A 247 12.34 2.23 10.01
C ALA A 247 11.00 2.24 10.75
N SER A 248 11.04 2.65 12.02
CA SER A 248 9.85 2.79 12.86
C SER A 248 8.72 3.54 12.14
N PRO A 249 7.47 3.06 12.21
CA PRO A 249 6.96 1.99 13.08
C PRO A 249 7.19 0.56 12.55
N PHE A 250 7.85 0.42 11.40
CA PHE A 250 8.14 -0.88 10.81
C PHE A 250 9.47 -1.46 11.29
N ALA A 251 9.53 -2.78 11.33
CA ALA A 251 10.70 -3.59 11.66
C ALA A 251 11.00 -4.58 10.51
N PRO A 252 12.24 -5.08 10.39
CA PRO A 252 12.57 -6.08 9.39
C PRO A 252 11.82 -7.40 9.63
N VAL A 253 11.50 -8.10 8.54
CA VAL A 253 11.03 -9.49 8.56
C VAL A 253 12.24 -10.42 8.67
N SER A 254 12.73 -10.62 9.89
CA SER A 254 14.00 -11.31 10.19
C SER A 254 13.86 -12.71 10.81
N GLN A 255 12.64 -13.24 10.96
CA GLN A 255 12.38 -14.44 11.76
C GLN A 255 12.83 -15.71 11.05
N SER A 256 12.45 -15.86 9.78
CA SER A 256 12.79 -17.03 8.96
C SER A 256 12.48 -16.77 7.49
N ALA A 257 12.92 -17.68 6.61
CA ALA A 257 12.56 -17.65 5.20
C ALA A 257 11.04 -17.82 5.00
N GLU A 258 10.37 -18.63 5.82
CA GLU A 258 8.91 -18.81 5.78
C GLU A 258 8.18 -17.52 6.16
N ALA A 259 8.69 -16.76 7.13
CA ALA A 259 8.15 -15.45 7.47
C ALA A 259 8.31 -14.44 6.32
N CYS A 260 9.41 -14.53 5.57
CA CYS A 260 9.65 -13.73 4.38
C CYS A 260 8.66 -14.08 3.26
N VAL A 261 8.40 -15.37 3.03
CA VAL A 261 7.35 -15.86 2.10
C VAL A 261 5.96 -15.36 2.51
N ALA A 262 5.60 -15.47 3.79
CA ALA A 262 4.30 -14.99 4.28
C ALA A 262 4.13 -13.48 4.08
N ALA A 263 5.20 -12.70 4.28
CA ALA A 263 5.20 -11.27 4.02
C ALA A 263 5.03 -10.95 2.52
N ALA A 264 5.69 -11.70 1.65
CA ALA A 264 5.55 -11.56 0.20
C ALA A 264 4.15 -11.93 -0.29
N GLU A 265 3.55 -13.01 0.21
CA GLU A 265 2.15 -13.38 -0.09
C GLU A 265 1.15 -12.33 0.41
N ALA A 266 1.41 -11.69 1.56
CA ALA A 266 0.54 -10.64 2.06
C ALA A 266 0.58 -9.38 1.17
N LEU A 267 1.75 -9.03 0.62
CA LEU A 267 1.87 -7.89 -0.30
C LEU A 267 1.46 -8.23 -1.72
N TRP A 268 1.80 -9.41 -2.22
CA TRP A 268 1.62 -9.81 -3.61
C TRP A 268 1.00 -11.20 -3.70
N PRO A 269 -0.29 -11.33 -3.34
CA PRO A 269 -0.95 -12.62 -3.23
C PRO A 269 -0.94 -13.36 -4.55
N GLY A 270 -0.38 -14.57 -4.55
CA GLY A 270 -0.31 -15.44 -5.73
C GLY A 270 0.45 -14.85 -6.93
N SER A 271 1.19 -13.75 -6.74
CA SER A 271 1.97 -13.13 -7.81
C SER A 271 3.25 -13.92 -8.09
N GLY A 272 3.80 -14.58 -7.05
CA GLY A 272 5.04 -15.33 -7.15
C GLY A 272 6.13 -14.55 -7.86
N CYS A 273 6.97 -15.26 -8.60
CA CYS A 273 7.99 -14.66 -9.42
C CYS A 273 8.01 -15.25 -10.83
N SER A 274 8.07 -14.38 -11.84
CA SER A 274 8.20 -14.79 -13.23
C SER A 274 9.57 -15.41 -13.51
N ASP A 275 9.57 -16.61 -14.08
CA ASP A 275 10.78 -17.23 -14.62
C ASP A 275 11.09 -16.77 -16.06
N MET A 276 12.22 -17.21 -16.61
CA MET A 276 12.63 -16.87 -17.97
C MET A 276 11.73 -17.47 -19.07
N SER A 277 10.82 -18.39 -18.73
CA SER A 277 9.80 -18.93 -19.64
C SER A 277 8.50 -18.13 -19.61
N GLY A 278 8.38 -17.14 -18.72
CA GLY A 278 7.15 -16.38 -18.47
C GLY A 278 6.17 -17.08 -17.53
N SER A 279 6.57 -18.20 -16.91
CA SER A 279 5.75 -18.91 -15.93
C SER A 279 5.94 -18.30 -14.54
N THR A 280 4.86 -18.27 -13.74
CA THR A 280 4.91 -17.80 -12.35
C THR A 280 5.34 -18.93 -11.41
N VAL A 281 6.48 -18.74 -10.75
CA VAL A 281 7.00 -19.63 -9.70
C VAL A 281 6.55 -19.10 -8.33
N PRO A 282 5.89 -19.91 -7.48
CA PRO A 282 5.41 -19.47 -6.17
C PRO A 282 6.51 -18.91 -5.25
N TRP A 283 6.15 -17.97 -4.35
CA TRP A 283 7.09 -17.39 -3.37
C TRP A 283 7.87 -18.43 -2.53
N PRO A 284 7.26 -19.53 -2.04
CA PRO A 284 7.99 -20.58 -1.30
C PRO A 284 9.11 -21.25 -2.09
N GLU A 285 9.01 -21.28 -3.42
CA GLU A 285 9.97 -21.96 -4.29
C GLU A 285 11.14 -21.04 -4.71
N VAL A 286 10.90 -19.72 -4.74
CA VAL A 286 11.92 -18.72 -5.11
C VAL A 286 12.67 -18.11 -3.91
N VAL A 287 12.20 -18.33 -2.68
CA VAL A 287 12.85 -17.79 -1.49
C VAL A 287 14.25 -18.39 -1.31
N ARG A 288 15.24 -17.52 -1.07
CA ARG A 288 16.63 -17.92 -0.86
C ARG A 288 17.23 -17.20 0.33
N SER A 289 17.91 -17.94 1.19
CA SER A 289 18.75 -17.32 2.23
C SER A 289 20.02 -16.77 1.61
N VAL A 290 20.37 -15.53 1.94
CA VAL A 290 21.58 -14.86 1.47
C VAL A 290 22.41 -14.40 2.67
N ASP A 291 23.72 -14.29 2.47
CA ASP A 291 24.64 -13.70 3.44
C ASP A 291 25.22 -12.41 2.82
N LYS A 292 24.58 -11.29 3.16
CA LYS A 292 24.96 -9.95 2.70
C LYS A 292 25.01 -9.00 3.91
N PRO A 293 26.12 -8.96 4.66
CA PRO A 293 26.22 -8.16 5.89
C PRO A 293 26.00 -6.66 5.66
N SER A 294 26.39 -6.16 4.48
CA SER A 294 26.22 -4.75 4.09
C SER A 294 24.81 -4.40 3.60
N TRP A 295 23.90 -5.37 3.46
CA TRP A 295 22.52 -5.14 3.04
C TRP A 295 21.60 -5.08 4.27
N PRO A 296 20.38 -4.52 4.12
CA PRO A 296 19.38 -4.55 5.17
C PRO A 296 19.09 -5.95 5.68
N GLN A 297 18.77 -6.04 6.97
CA GLN A 297 18.31 -7.28 7.57
C GLN A 297 16.91 -7.65 7.06
N GLY A 298 16.68 -8.94 6.91
CA GLY A 298 15.33 -9.49 6.74
C GLY A 298 14.99 -9.82 5.30
N CYS A 299 13.74 -9.57 4.93
CA CYS A 299 13.17 -10.02 3.66
C CYS A 299 13.27 -8.92 2.60
N SER A 300 13.67 -9.27 1.38
CA SER A 300 13.61 -8.37 0.24
C SER A 300 13.19 -9.06 -1.04
N ARG A 301 12.39 -8.38 -1.85
CA ARG A 301 12.07 -8.80 -3.21
C ARG A 301 13.05 -8.13 -4.17
N TYR A 302 13.55 -8.88 -5.12
CA TYR A 302 14.44 -8.41 -6.17
C TYR A 302 13.73 -8.47 -7.51
N GLY A 303 13.85 -7.41 -8.31
CA GLY A 303 13.43 -7.37 -9.71
C GLY A 303 14.65 -7.17 -10.62
N ALA A 304 14.75 -7.95 -11.69
CA ALA A 304 15.81 -7.88 -12.69
C ALA A 304 15.29 -7.25 -14.00
N CYS A 305 16.19 -6.65 -14.76
CA CYS A 305 15.87 -5.91 -15.99
C CYS A 305 15.14 -6.73 -17.07
N GLN A 306 15.36 -8.05 -17.11
CA GLN A 306 14.77 -8.96 -18.10
C GLN A 306 13.49 -9.65 -17.57
N GLY A 307 12.84 -9.06 -16.55
CA GLY A 307 11.58 -9.56 -15.99
C GLY A 307 11.71 -10.69 -14.97
N GLY A 308 12.92 -11.19 -14.72
CA GLY A 308 13.18 -12.11 -13.61
C GLY A 308 13.03 -11.41 -12.26
N CYS A 309 12.75 -12.18 -11.22
CA CYS A 309 12.70 -11.69 -9.85
C CYS A 309 13.27 -12.72 -8.86
N GLY A 310 13.34 -12.34 -7.59
CA GLY A 310 13.70 -13.23 -6.51
C GLY A 310 13.15 -12.76 -5.18
N LEU A 311 13.19 -13.65 -4.19
CA LEU A 311 12.87 -13.33 -2.81
C LEU A 311 14.06 -13.74 -1.94
N TYR A 312 14.65 -12.77 -1.23
CA TYR A 312 15.84 -12.97 -0.42
C TYR A 312 15.53 -12.82 1.05
N PHE A 313 16.06 -13.75 1.84
CA PHE A 313 16.06 -13.68 3.30
C PHE A 313 17.50 -13.49 3.79
N ASN A 314 17.79 -12.33 4.35
CA ASN A 314 19.11 -11.91 4.82
C ASN A 314 19.14 -11.79 6.36
N PRO A 315 19.30 -12.89 7.11
CA PRO A 315 19.25 -12.84 8.57
C PRO A 315 20.41 -12.06 9.21
N GLY A 316 21.58 -12.09 8.57
CA GLY A 316 22.82 -11.43 9.04
C GLY A 316 23.04 -10.01 8.52
N GLY A 317 22.08 -9.44 7.79
CA GLY A 317 22.18 -8.08 7.27
C GLY A 317 22.21 -7.02 8.37
N ALA A 318 23.04 -5.99 8.21
CA ALA A 318 23.11 -4.84 9.11
C ALA A 318 23.22 -3.50 8.35
N GLY A 319 23.09 -3.52 7.02
CA GLY A 319 23.18 -2.34 6.17
C GLY A 319 21.95 -1.42 6.29
N GLY A 320 22.16 -0.12 6.04
CA GLY A 320 21.08 0.86 5.96
C GLY A 320 20.33 0.86 4.64
N SER A 321 20.94 0.35 3.57
CA SER A 321 20.33 0.21 2.25
C SER A 321 20.99 -0.88 1.41
N CYS A 322 20.26 -1.37 0.42
CA CYS A 322 20.80 -2.15 -0.68
C CYS A 322 21.69 -1.25 -1.57
N PRO A 323 22.69 -1.81 -2.28
CA PRO A 323 23.43 -1.08 -3.29
C PRO A 323 22.48 -0.64 -4.41
N THR A 324 22.67 0.55 -4.96
CA THR A 324 21.91 1.04 -6.12
C THR A 324 22.11 0.12 -7.31
N GLN A 325 21.03 -0.39 -7.88
CA GLN A 325 21.07 -1.45 -8.90
C GLN A 325 20.94 -0.92 -10.35
N GLY A 326 21.19 0.37 -10.59
CA GLY A 326 20.96 1.00 -11.90
C GLY A 326 19.47 1.13 -12.23
N ASP A 327 19.14 1.53 -13.46
CA ASP A 327 17.81 2.04 -13.79
C ASP A 327 16.72 0.96 -13.98
N CYS A 328 17.08 -0.33 -14.09
CA CYS A 328 16.13 -1.40 -14.44
C CYS A 328 16.03 -2.55 -13.43
N MET A 329 16.79 -2.50 -12.35
CA MET A 329 16.71 -3.46 -11.25
C MET A 329 16.14 -2.77 -10.02
N SER A 330 15.36 -3.48 -9.22
CA SER A 330 14.80 -2.95 -7.97
C SER A 330 15.02 -3.91 -6.82
N ILE A 331 15.26 -3.38 -5.62
CA ILE A 331 15.14 -4.16 -4.38
C ILE A 331 14.10 -3.50 -3.47
N ASP A 332 13.02 -4.23 -3.22
CA ASP A 332 11.98 -3.87 -2.29
C ASP A 332 12.23 -4.54 -0.94
N VAL A 333 12.64 -3.78 0.08
CA VAL A 333 12.80 -4.31 1.44
C VAL A 333 11.42 -4.45 2.08
N ILE A 334 11.05 -5.67 2.43
CA ILE A 334 9.76 -5.97 3.05
C ILE A 334 9.86 -5.80 4.56
N CYS A 335 9.03 -4.91 5.08
CA CYS A 335 8.96 -4.58 6.47
C CYS A 335 7.63 -5.05 7.08
N ARG A 336 7.65 -5.29 8.40
CA ARG A 336 6.48 -5.67 9.19
C ARG A 336 6.20 -4.66 10.28
N MET A 337 4.93 -4.51 10.63
CA MET A 337 4.45 -3.76 11.79
C MET A 337 3.66 -4.71 12.67
N ALA A 338 3.94 -4.70 13.98
CA ALA A 338 3.17 -5.47 14.95
C ALA A 338 1.82 -4.78 15.18
N LEU A 339 0.76 -5.58 15.26
CA LEU A 339 -0.58 -5.11 15.54
C LEU A 339 -0.93 -5.34 17.03
N PRO A 340 -1.74 -4.44 17.64
CA PRO A 340 -2.12 -4.51 19.05
C PRO A 340 -3.00 -5.70 19.42
#